data_AF-L0A9C2-F1
#
_entry.id   AF-L0A9C2-F1
#
_cell.length_a   1.000
_cell.length_b   1.000
_cell.length_c   1.000
_cell.angle_alpha   90.00
_cell.angle_beta   90.00
_cell.angle_gamma   90.00
#
_symmetry.space_group_name_H-M   'P 1'
#
loop_
_entity.id
_entity.type
_entity.pdbx_description
1 polymer ?
#
loop_
_entity_poly.entity_id
_entity_poly.type
_entity_poly.pdbx_seq_one_letter_code
_entity_poly.pdbx_strand_id
1 'polypeptide(L)'
;MGSPSTYAKIVPRLRYLKSTLIPSDKLRELSPPISDIYAFLRESKYRSVSDTKSPEDAEKEIMKRFYSAIDEIAALTPSEAMDLTLSFAKEDEINDSLLVLRSIIENKEVNKSTLISLLWSQSSLNKILAEPDSLAGVQRYLEISSKFKHIYNSLKDAYTFYNELKDASVITWYSLAATSNLYSESISKLNSIDKDAVSKTLCPIIEGKIALGLIQSSLLKIPIRVVEASFMKIKACNISWNKIGNIYERESGDPMALATSLRDQFKYLKIEGRKENEIMDSIRKSSYISAKRKAEATFQSYPFSPSLISAALILLKLEVNNLKTIVISSYLKLSKEEYENLLII
;
A
#
# COMPACT_ATOMS: atom_id res chain seq x y z
N MET A 1 24.69 -17.29 2.93
CA MET A 1 24.53 -16.86 1.52
C MET A 1 23.22 -17.42 1.02
N GLY A 2 22.26 -16.58 0.60
CA GLY A 2 21.25 -17.06 -0.35
C GLY A 2 22.00 -17.25 -1.66
N SER A 3 22.15 -18.50 -2.11
CA SER A 3 22.83 -18.76 -3.38
C SER A 3 22.00 -18.15 -4.52
N PRO A 4 22.59 -17.55 -5.56
CA PRO A 4 21.86 -17.15 -6.77
C PRO A 4 20.95 -18.25 -7.33
N SER A 5 21.29 -19.53 -7.04
CA SER A 5 20.46 -20.70 -7.35
C SER A 5 19.09 -20.70 -6.66
N THR A 6 18.94 -20.10 -5.47
CA THR A 6 17.68 -20.10 -4.71
C THR A 6 16.62 -19.21 -5.38
N TYR A 7 17.03 -18.08 -5.98
CA TYR A 7 16.13 -17.19 -6.72
C TYR A 7 15.94 -17.59 -8.19
N ALA A 8 16.74 -18.54 -8.70
CA ALA A 8 16.67 -18.95 -10.11
C ALA A 8 15.29 -19.50 -10.51
N LYS A 9 14.55 -20.10 -9.57
CA LYS A 9 13.18 -20.62 -9.82
C LYS A 9 12.16 -19.51 -10.03
N ILE A 10 12.27 -18.40 -9.31
CA ILE A 10 11.26 -17.33 -9.32
C ILE A 10 11.53 -16.28 -10.40
N VAL A 11 12.79 -16.03 -10.75
CA VAL A 11 13.17 -14.95 -11.66
C VAL A 11 12.50 -15.03 -13.04
N PRO A 12 12.42 -16.20 -13.72
CA PRO A 12 11.67 -16.31 -14.97
C PRO A 12 10.20 -15.91 -14.82
N ARG A 13 9.57 -16.27 -13.70
CA ARG A 13 8.19 -15.90 -13.41
C ARG A 13 8.02 -14.40 -13.22
N LEU A 14 8.95 -13.74 -12.51
CA LEU A 14 8.93 -12.28 -12.31
C LEU A 14 9.13 -11.53 -13.64
N ARG A 15 10.02 -12.02 -14.50
CA ARG A 15 10.25 -11.44 -15.84
C ARG A 15 9.04 -11.65 -16.75
N TYR A 16 8.42 -12.82 -16.72
CA TYR A 16 7.16 -13.07 -17.41
C TYR A 16 6.07 -12.10 -16.92
N LEU A 17 5.87 -11.98 -15.60
CA LEU A 17 4.91 -11.03 -15.03
C LEU A 17 5.16 -9.61 -15.55
N LYS A 18 6.42 -9.13 -15.50
CA LYS A 18 6.81 -7.81 -16.03
C LYS A 18 6.48 -7.63 -17.51
N SER A 19 6.71 -8.66 -18.34
CA SER A 19 6.44 -8.60 -19.78
C SER A 19 4.94 -8.58 -20.11
N THR A 20 4.11 -9.12 -19.22
CA THR A 20 2.64 -9.13 -19.36
C THR A 20 1.96 -7.94 -18.68
N LEU A 21 2.72 -6.96 -18.19
CA LEU A 21 2.13 -5.72 -17.70
C LEU A 21 1.68 -4.86 -18.89
N ILE A 22 0.52 -4.21 -18.76
CA ILE A 22 -0.01 -3.25 -19.71
C ILE A 22 0.91 -2.02 -19.68
N PRO A 23 1.47 -1.62 -20.83
CA PRO A 23 2.30 -0.43 -20.91
C PRO A 23 1.53 0.82 -20.50
N SER A 24 2.27 1.75 -19.91
CA SER A 24 1.78 3.05 -19.46
C SER A 24 1.04 3.85 -20.52
N ASP A 25 1.56 3.87 -21.75
CA ASP A 25 0.92 4.58 -22.85
C ASP A 25 -0.42 3.93 -23.23
N LYS A 26 -0.50 2.59 -23.18
CA LYS A 26 -1.76 1.87 -23.40
C LYS A 26 -2.79 2.12 -22.31
N LEU A 27 -2.36 2.23 -21.03
CA LEU A 27 -3.28 2.61 -19.95
C LEU A 27 -3.87 4.02 -20.14
N ARG A 28 -3.11 4.97 -20.70
CA ARG A 28 -3.59 6.33 -21.00
C ARG A 28 -4.57 6.37 -22.20
N GLU A 29 -4.44 5.41 -23.12
CA GLU A 29 -5.36 5.27 -24.25
C GLU A 29 -6.74 4.73 -23.81
N LEU A 30 -6.82 4.00 -22.68
CA LEU A 30 -8.08 3.51 -22.13
C LEU A 30 -8.93 4.66 -21.62
N SER A 31 -9.93 5.04 -22.41
CA SER A 31 -10.85 6.13 -22.12
C SER A 31 -12.31 5.67 -22.22
N PRO A 32 -13.25 6.36 -21.56
CA PRO A 32 -14.68 6.07 -21.71
C PRO A 32 -15.10 6.11 -23.19
N PRO A 33 -16.05 5.27 -23.62
CA PRO A 33 -16.98 4.47 -22.82
C PRO A 33 -16.41 3.16 -22.24
N ILE A 34 -17.08 2.61 -21.21
CA ILE A 34 -16.67 1.36 -20.55
C ILE A 34 -16.58 0.16 -21.52
N SER A 35 -17.35 0.19 -22.63
CA SER A 35 -17.31 -0.84 -23.68
C SER A 35 -15.92 -0.99 -24.30
N ASP A 36 -15.22 0.12 -24.51
CA ASP A 36 -13.93 0.13 -25.21
C ASP A 36 -12.82 -0.34 -24.26
N ILE A 37 -12.93 0.07 -22.99
CA ILE A 37 -12.11 -0.43 -21.90
C ILE A 37 -12.31 -1.96 -21.76
N TYR A 38 -13.55 -2.44 -21.77
CA TYR A 38 -13.85 -3.87 -21.68
C TYR A 38 -13.38 -4.66 -22.90
N ALA A 39 -13.47 -4.11 -24.11
CA ALA A 39 -12.94 -4.73 -25.31
C ALA A 39 -11.42 -4.94 -25.19
N PHE A 40 -10.69 -3.92 -24.74
CA PHE A 40 -9.24 -4.04 -24.49
C PHE A 40 -8.92 -5.07 -23.40
N LEU A 41 -9.63 -5.03 -22.26
CA LEU A 41 -9.36 -5.93 -21.14
C LEU A 41 -9.66 -7.39 -21.48
N ARG A 42 -10.62 -7.66 -22.36
CA ARG A 42 -10.96 -9.01 -22.85
C ARG A 42 -9.77 -9.73 -23.51
N GLU A 43 -8.90 -8.97 -24.17
CA GLU A 43 -7.69 -9.48 -24.83
C GLU A 43 -6.47 -9.55 -23.91
N SER A 44 -6.64 -9.21 -22.62
CA SER A 44 -5.57 -9.17 -21.63
C SER A 44 -5.74 -10.24 -20.54
N LYS A 45 -4.80 -10.29 -19.59
CA LYS A 45 -4.93 -11.10 -18.37
C LYS A 45 -6.12 -10.71 -17.47
N TYR A 46 -6.75 -9.56 -17.73
CA TYR A 46 -7.93 -9.04 -17.03
C TYR A 46 -9.25 -9.36 -17.74
N ARG A 47 -9.30 -10.40 -18.59
CA ARG A 47 -10.51 -10.74 -19.35
C ARG A 47 -11.79 -10.83 -18.52
N SER A 48 -11.71 -11.34 -17.29
CA SER A 48 -12.89 -11.50 -16.41
C SER A 48 -13.49 -10.18 -15.94
N VAL A 49 -12.74 -9.08 -16.00
CA VAL A 49 -13.24 -7.73 -15.73
C VAL A 49 -14.26 -7.31 -16.79
N SER A 50 -14.08 -7.73 -18.04
CA SER A 50 -14.99 -7.38 -19.15
C SER A 50 -16.39 -8.01 -19.03
N ASP A 51 -16.56 -9.01 -18.15
CA ASP A 51 -17.83 -9.70 -17.91
C ASP A 51 -18.61 -9.10 -16.73
N THR A 52 -18.04 -8.13 -16.04
CA THR A 52 -18.62 -7.50 -14.84
C THR A 52 -19.70 -6.46 -15.19
N LYS A 53 -20.66 -6.29 -14.28
CA LYS A 53 -21.80 -5.37 -14.46
C LYS A 53 -21.77 -4.14 -13.56
N SER A 54 -20.84 -4.11 -12.60
CA SER A 54 -20.71 -3.02 -11.64
C SER A 54 -19.23 -2.68 -11.41
N PRO A 55 -18.92 -1.45 -10.96
CA PRO A 55 -17.55 -1.04 -10.63
C PRO A 55 -16.97 -1.87 -9.48
N GLU A 56 -17.78 -2.28 -8.50
CA GLU A 56 -17.33 -3.10 -7.36
C GLU A 56 -16.93 -4.50 -7.81
N ASP A 57 -17.70 -5.11 -8.70
CA ASP A 57 -17.35 -6.43 -9.24
C ASP A 57 -16.11 -6.35 -10.13
N ALA A 58 -15.98 -5.29 -10.92
CA ALA A 58 -14.78 -5.02 -11.70
C ALA A 58 -13.54 -4.87 -10.81
N GLU A 59 -13.65 -4.09 -9.72
CA GLU A 59 -12.58 -3.94 -8.74
C GLU A 59 -12.17 -5.29 -8.13
N LYS A 60 -13.15 -6.12 -7.74
CA LYS A 60 -12.87 -7.46 -7.19
C LYS A 60 -12.14 -8.34 -8.19
N GLU A 61 -12.55 -8.34 -9.45
CA GLU A 61 -11.88 -9.13 -10.49
C GLU A 61 -10.44 -8.66 -10.76
N ILE A 62 -10.20 -7.35 -10.75
CA ILE A 62 -8.83 -6.80 -10.84
C ILE A 62 -8.01 -7.24 -9.62
N MET A 63 -8.55 -7.11 -8.41
CA MET A 63 -7.84 -7.46 -7.17
C MET A 63 -7.58 -8.96 -7.02
N LYS A 64 -8.48 -9.83 -7.51
CA LYS A 64 -8.23 -11.29 -7.57
C LYS A 64 -6.97 -11.62 -8.36
N ARG A 65 -6.69 -10.89 -9.45
CA ARG A 65 -5.45 -11.07 -10.22
C ARG A 65 -4.20 -10.67 -9.44
N PHE A 66 -4.30 -9.59 -8.67
CA PHE A 66 -3.22 -9.17 -7.77
C PHE A 66 -2.89 -10.26 -6.73
N TYR A 67 -3.89 -10.75 -6.01
CA TYR A 67 -3.68 -11.77 -4.97
C TYR A 67 -3.21 -13.11 -5.55
N SER A 68 -3.77 -13.53 -6.70
CA SER A 68 -3.33 -14.76 -7.37
C SER A 68 -1.85 -14.69 -7.77
N ALA A 69 -1.38 -13.53 -8.25
CA ALA A 69 0.02 -13.34 -8.59
C ALA A 69 0.93 -13.35 -7.35
N ILE A 70 0.48 -12.79 -6.22
CA ILE A 70 1.21 -12.87 -4.95
C ILE A 70 1.33 -14.32 -4.49
N ASP A 71 0.24 -15.10 -4.50
CA ASP A 71 0.23 -16.51 -4.08
C ASP A 71 1.19 -17.35 -4.94
N GLU A 72 1.20 -17.13 -6.25
CA GLU A 72 2.10 -17.81 -7.18
C GLU A 72 3.58 -17.42 -6.97
N ILE A 73 3.86 -16.12 -6.80
CA ILE A 73 5.21 -15.63 -6.50
C ILE A 73 5.67 -16.23 -5.16
N ALA A 74 4.84 -16.18 -4.13
CA ALA A 74 5.14 -16.71 -2.81
C ALA A 74 5.50 -18.20 -2.85
N ALA A 75 4.77 -19.02 -3.63
CA ALA A 75 5.06 -20.44 -3.78
C ALA A 75 6.48 -20.75 -4.34
N LEU A 76 7.07 -19.80 -5.06
CA LEU A 76 8.41 -19.91 -5.65
C LEU A 76 9.48 -19.10 -4.89
N THR A 77 9.06 -18.28 -3.91
CA THR A 77 9.93 -17.37 -3.18
C THR A 77 10.76 -18.12 -2.12
N PRO A 78 12.07 -17.85 -2.02
CA PRO A 78 12.89 -18.33 -0.91
C PRO A 78 12.38 -17.87 0.45
N SER A 79 12.53 -18.70 1.50
CA SER A 79 11.98 -18.41 2.84
C SER A 79 12.41 -17.05 3.40
N GLU A 80 13.63 -16.61 3.12
CA GLU A 80 14.17 -15.31 3.55
C GLU A 80 13.43 -14.09 2.97
N ALA A 81 12.82 -14.22 1.78
CA ALA A 81 12.09 -13.15 1.09
C ALA A 81 10.57 -13.35 1.12
N MET A 82 10.09 -14.37 1.85
CA MET A 82 8.67 -14.69 1.95
C MET A 82 7.89 -13.52 2.56
N ASP A 83 8.37 -12.97 3.68
CA ASP A 83 7.71 -11.84 4.34
C ASP A 83 7.65 -10.58 3.47
N LEU A 84 8.69 -10.33 2.67
CA LEU A 84 8.70 -9.26 1.68
C LEU A 84 7.60 -9.48 0.63
N THR A 85 7.49 -10.71 0.11
CA THR A 85 6.46 -11.05 -0.90
C THR A 85 5.05 -10.84 -0.35
N LEU A 86 4.77 -11.41 0.83
CA LEU A 86 3.45 -11.38 1.44
C LEU A 86 3.08 -9.99 1.98
N SER A 87 4.05 -9.09 2.22
CA SER A 87 3.79 -7.74 2.72
C SER A 87 2.83 -6.93 1.83
N PHE A 88 2.87 -7.16 0.51
CA PHE A 88 2.02 -6.47 -0.46
C PHE A 88 0.53 -6.83 -0.33
N ALA A 89 0.19 -8.07 0.04
CA ALA A 89 -1.18 -8.48 0.35
C ALA A 89 -1.57 -8.11 1.78
N LYS A 90 -0.63 -8.29 2.73
CA LYS A 90 -0.83 -7.92 4.13
C LYS A 90 -1.09 -6.42 4.33
N GLU A 91 -0.61 -5.56 3.42
CA GLU A 91 -0.95 -4.14 3.42
C GLU A 91 -2.47 -3.92 3.33
N ASP A 92 -3.13 -4.53 2.35
CA ASP A 92 -4.58 -4.41 2.18
C ASP A 92 -5.32 -5.01 3.38
N GLU A 93 -4.81 -6.12 3.92
CA GLU A 93 -5.37 -6.76 5.09
C GLU A 93 -5.26 -5.90 6.36
N ILE A 94 -4.15 -5.19 6.58
CA ILE A 94 -4.03 -4.23 7.68
C ILE A 94 -5.03 -3.09 7.51
N ASN A 95 -5.14 -2.53 6.30
CA ASN A 95 -6.08 -1.44 6.01
C ASN A 95 -7.53 -1.87 6.29
N ASP A 96 -7.94 -3.02 5.76
CA ASP A 96 -9.28 -3.57 5.98
C ASP A 96 -9.52 -3.90 7.46
N SER A 97 -8.53 -4.45 8.15
CA SER A 97 -8.64 -4.76 9.58
C SER A 97 -8.84 -3.50 10.43
N LEU A 98 -8.16 -2.41 10.09
CA LEU A 98 -8.32 -1.10 10.75
C LEU A 98 -9.66 -0.45 10.41
N LEU A 99 -10.17 -0.63 9.19
CA LEU A 99 -11.53 -0.21 8.81
C LEU A 99 -12.58 -0.94 9.64
N VAL A 100 -12.44 -2.26 9.81
CA VAL A 100 -13.32 -3.05 10.68
C VAL A 100 -13.28 -2.55 12.12
N LEU A 101 -12.08 -2.31 12.67
CA LEU A 101 -11.92 -1.77 14.03
C LEU A 101 -12.64 -0.42 14.17
N ARG A 102 -12.47 0.48 13.20
CA ARG A 102 -13.14 1.77 13.17
C ARG A 102 -14.66 1.62 13.13
N SER A 103 -15.19 0.74 12.29
CA SER A 103 -16.63 0.47 12.23
C SER A 103 -17.19 -0.04 13.56
N ILE A 104 -16.49 -0.95 14.24
CA ILE A 104 -16.90 -1.44 15.57
C ILE A 104 -16.94 -0.27 16.57
N ILE A 105 -15.92 0.58 16.58
CA ILE A 105 -15.83 1.75 17.49
C ILE A 105 -16.94 2.77 17.22
N GLU A 106 -17.25 3.01 15.94
CA GLU A 106 -18.29 3.95 15.52
C GLU A 106 -19.70 3.32 15.58
N ASN A 107 -19.86 2.08 16.06
CA ASN A 107 -21.10 1.31 16.04
C ASN A 107 -21.77 1.25 14.66
N LYS A 108 -20.95 1.10 13.61
CA LYS A 108 -21.40 0.96 12.22
C LYS A 108 -21.32 -0.50 11.77
N GLU A 109 -22.23 -0.86 10.88
CA GLU A 109 -22.19 -2.16 10.23
C GLU A 109 -20.91 -2.32 9.38
N VAL A 110 -20.29 -3.49 9.48
CA VAL A 110 -19.13 -3.85 8.66
C VAL A 110 -19.63 -4.42 7.35
N ASN A 111 -19.50 -3.65 6.27
CA ASN A 111 -19.77 -4.15 4.94
C ASN A 111 -18.62 -5.06 4.46
N LYS A 112 -18.79 -6.38 4.60
CA LYS A 112 -17.77 -7.36 4.16
C LYS A 112 -17.51 -7.31 2.65
N SER A 113 -18.44 -6.83 1.83
CA SER A 113 -18.26 -6.82 0.37
C SER A 113 -17.24 -5.79 -0.11
N THR A 114 -16.90 -4.81 0.72
CA THR A 114 -15.92 -3.75 0.41
C THR A 114 -14.51 -4.07 0.95
N LEU A 115 -14.35 -5.15 1.72
CA LEU A 115 -13.07 -5.58 2.28
C LEU A 115 -12.32 -6.41 1.24
N ILE A 116 -11.53 -5.75 0.40
CA ILE A 116 -10.85 -6.38 -0.75
C ILE A 116 -9.88 -7.49 -0.33
N SER A 117 -9.28 -7.41 0.86
CA SER A 117 -8.35 -8.41 1.37
C SER A 117 -9.00 -9.78 1.59
N LEU A 118 -10.33 -9.85 1.72
CA LEU A 118 -11.07 -11.11 1.83
C LEU A 118 -11.02 -11.95 0.54
N LEU A 119 -10.68 -11.33 -0.60
CA LEU A 119 -10.46 -12.03 -1.85
C LEU A 119 -9.16 -12.85 -1.84
N TRP A 120 -8.23 -12.56 -0.93
CA TRP A 120 -6.97 -13.26 -0.84
C TRP A 120 -7.15 -14.61 -0.14
N SER A 121 -6.74 -15.68 -0.81
CA SER A 121 -6.91 -17.06 -0.33
C SER A 121 -6.28 -17.32 1.05
N GLN A 122 -5.18 -16.62 1.36
CA GLN A 122 -4.45 -16.77 2.63
C GLN A 122 -4.83 -15.71 3.68
N SER A 123 -5.88 -14.91 3.43
CA SER A 123 -6.29 -13.85 4.35
C SER A 123 -6.55 -14.37 5.76
N SER A 124 -5.83 -13.78 6.70
CA SER A 124 -6.05 -13.91 8.14
C SER A 124 -7.32 -13.18 8.57
N LEU A 125 -7.66 -12.04 7.97
CA LEU A 125 -8.91 -11.33 8.24
C LEU A 125 -10.14 -12.17 7.88
N ASN A 126 -10.10 -12.93 6.79
CA ASN A 126 -11.16 -13.87 6.45
C ASN A 126 -11.37 -14.92 7.55
N LYS A 127 -10.28 -15.43 8.13
CA LYS A 127 -10.34 -16.37 9.27
C LYS A 127 -10.90 -15.71 10.53
N ILE A 128 -10.51 -14.47 10.82
CA ILE A 128 -11.02 -13.69 11.97
C ILE A 128 -12.52 -13.46 11.83
N LEU A 129 -13.00 -13.01 10.66
CA LEU A 129 -14.41 -12.66 10.43
C LEU A 129 -15.33 -13.87 10.24
N ALA A 130 -14.76 -15.08 10.13
CA ALA A 130 -15.48 -16.34 10.13
C ALA A 130 -15.79 -16.83 11.57
N GLU A 131 -15.04 -16.35 12.57
CA GLU A 131 -15.32 -16.69 13.97
C GLU A 131 -16.64 -16.04 14.42
N PRO A 132 -17.52 -16.79 15.11
CA PRO A 132 -18.72 -16.25 15.74
C PRO A 132 -18.38 -15.07 16.66
N ASP A 133 -19.23 -14.07 16.66
CA ASP A 133 -19.10 -12.88 17.50
C ASP A 133 -17.82 -12.07 17.29
N SER A 134 -17.10 -12.28 16.18
CA SER A 134 -15.90 -11.52 15.84
C SER A 134 -16.09 -10.00 15.80
N LEU A 135 -17.33 -9.56 15.60
CA LEU A 135 -17.73 -8.15 15.56
C LEU A 135 -18.52 -7.70 16.81
N ALA A 136 -18.62 -8.53 17.86
CA ALA A 136 -19.40 -8.22 19.07
C ALA A 136 -18.78 -7.12 19.96
N GLY A 137 -17.60 -6.61 19.60
CA GLY A 137 -16.95 -5.49 20.27
C GLY A 137 -15.45 -5.50 20.07
N VAL A 138 -14.80 -4.38 20.41
CA VAL A 138 -13.36 -4.18 20.17
C VAL A 138 -12.51 -5.23 20.89
N GLN A 139 -12.83 -5.55 22.14
CA GLN A 139 -12.06 -6.53 22.92
C GLN A 139 -12.12 -7.92 22.28
N ARG A 140 -13.31 -8.34 21.83
CA ARG A 140 -13.49 -9.63 21.16
C ARG A 140 -12.75 -9.69 19.83
N TYR A 141 -12.81 -8.61 19.05
CA TYR A 141 -12.08 -8.51 17.79
C TYR A 141 -10.56 -8.57 17.99
N LEU A 142 -10.02 -7.88 19.00
CA LEU A 142 -8.60 -7.94 19.38
C LEU A 142 -8.18 -9.33 19.86
N GLU A 143 -9.00 -9.98 20.69
CA GLU A 143 -8.75 -11.31 21.22
C GLU A 143 -8.60 -12.34 20.08
N ILE A 144 -9.56 -12.39 19.15
CA ILE A 144 -9.51 -13.32 18.01
C ILE A 144 -8.30 -12.99 17.11
N SER A 145 -8.02 -11.70 16.91
CA SER A 145 -6.90 -11.24 16.09
C SER A 145 -5.53 -11.62 16.65
N SER A 146 -5.41 -11.91 17.96
CA SER A 146 -4.13 -12.21 18.63
C SER A 146 -3.34 -13.37 18.00
N LYS A 147 -4.02 -14.29 17.31
CA LYS A 147 -3.41 -15.41 16.55
C LYS A 147 -2.63 -14.93 15.31
N PHE A 148 -2.88 -13.71 14.83
CA PHE A 148 -2.34 -13.15 13.59
C PHE A 148 -1.55 -11.87 13.88
N LYS A 149 -0.27 -12.03 14.20
CA LYS A 149 0.60 -10.95 14.74
C LYS A 149 0.61 -9.68 13.90
N HIS A 150 0.61 -9.77 12.57
CA HIS A 150 0.66 -8.59 11.68
C HIS A 150 -0.62 -7.74 11.74
N ILE A 151 -1.79 -8.37 11.95
CA ILE A 151 -3.05 -7.66 12.20
C ILE A 151 -3.09 -7.16 13.64
N TYR A 152 -2.86 -8.07 14.59
CA TYR A 152 -3.02 -7.78 16.03
C TYR A 152 -2.19 -6.59 16.49
N ASN A 153 -0.92 -6.52 16.09
CA ASN A 153 -0.04 -5.42 16.48
C ASN A 153 -0.58 -4.06 15.99
N SER A 154 -1.04 -4.00 14.74
CA SER A 154 -1.61 -2.78 14.17
C SER A 154 -2.93 -2.40 14.84
N LEU A 155 -3.80 -3.37 15.11
CA LEU A 155 -5.07 -3.11 15.81
C LEU A 155 -4.84 -2.63 17.24
N LYS A 156 -3.92 -3.24 17.97
CA LYS A 156 -3.59 -2.90 19.35
C LYS A 156 -3.06 -1.47 19.46
N ASP A 157 -2.12 -1.11 18.60
CA ASP A 157 -1.55 0.24 18.55
C ASP A 157 -2.64 1.27 18.18
N ALA A 158 -3.42 1.02 17.12
CA ALA A 158 -4.50 1.90 16.70
C ALA A 158 -5.55 2.12 17.81
N TYR A 159 -5.96 1.04 18.50
CA TYR A 159 -6.90 1.12 19.61
C TYR A 159 -6.31 1.88 20.81
N THR A 160 -4.99 1.76 21.05
CA THR A 160 -4.31 2.53 22.09
C THR A 160 -4.36 4.03 21.77
N PHE A 161 -4.06 4.42 20.53
CA PHE A 161 -4.11 5.82 20.12
C PHE A 161 -5.53 6.38 20.09
N TYR A 162 -6.50 5.58 19.65
CA TYR A 162 -7.92 5.94 19.77
C TYR A 162 -8.31 6.16 21.24
N ASN A 163 -7.89 5.30 22.16
CA ASN A 163 -8.23 5.45 23.57
C ASN A 163 -7.64 6.71 24.20
N GLU A 164 -6.47 7.14 23.73
CA GLU A 164 -5.82 8.36 24.15
C GLU A 164 -6.50 9.62 23.59
N LEU A 165 -6.80 9.63 22.29
CA LEU A 165 -7.26 10.84 21.58
C LEU A 165 -8.79 10.94 21.46
N LYS A 166 -9.52 9.83 21.67
CA LYS A 166 -10.98 9.70 21.52
C LYS A 166 -11.51 10.11 20.14
N ASP A 167 -10.68 10.06 19.11
CA ASP A 167 -11.04 10.33 17.71
C ASP A 167 -10.79 9.09 16.85
N ALA A 168 -11.85 8.58 16.21
CA ALA A 168 -11.79 7.42 15.34
C ALA A 168 -10.99 7.66 14.04
N SER A 169 -10.81 8.93 13.64
CA SER A 169 -10.01 9.32 12.47
C SER A 169 -8.53 8.92 12.61
N VAL A 170 -8.04 8.85 13.85
CA VAL A 170 -6.69 8.40 14.19
C VAL A 170 -6.44 6.96 13.74
N ILE A 171 -7.47 6.10 13.75
CA ILE A 171 -7.35 4.71 13.30
C ILE A 171 -7.06 4.66 11.79
N THR A 172 -7.73 5.54 11.02
CA THR A 172 -7.51 5.64 9.57
C THR A 172 -6.14 6.23 9.27
N TRP A 173 -5.75 7.28 9.97
CA TRP A 173 -4.41 7.86 9.87
C TRP A 173 -3.30 6.84 10.17
N TYR A 174 -3.46 6.05 11.23
CA TYR A 174 -2.46 5.10 11.69
C TYR A 174 -2.15 4.00 10.66
N SER A 175 -3.05 3.74 9.70
CA SER A 175 -2.79 2.82 8.57
C SER A 175 -1.50 3.15 7.81
N LEU A 176 -1.15 4.43 7.69
CA LEU A 176 0.09 4.88 7.04
C LEU A 176 1.33 4.44 7.82
N ALA A 177 1.31 4.57 9.14
CA ALA A 177 2.39 4.11 10.01
C ALA A 177 2.46 2.58 10.05
N ALA A 178 1.33 1.90 10.24
CA ALA A 178 1.23 0.45 10.32
C ALA A 178 1.78 -0.24 9.07
N THR A 179 1.37 0.22 7.88
CA THR A 179 1.80 -0.38 6.62
C THR A 179 3.24 0.03 6.24
N SER A 180 3.73 1.19 6.68
CA SER A 180 5.16 1.53 6.56
C SER A 180 6.03 0.65 7.45
N ASN A 181 5.58 0.37 8.68
CA ASN A 181 6.25 -0.53 9.59
C ASN A 181 6.24 -1.98 9.05
N LEU A 182 5.15 -2.44 8.45
CA LEU A 182 5.08 -3.74 7.76
C LEU A 182 6.20 -3.89 6.72
N TYR A 183 6.38 -2.89 5.85
CA TYR A 183 7.46 -2.93 4.85
C TYR A 183 8.84 -2.86 5.50
N SER A 184 9.04 -1.98 6.48
CA SER A 184 10.29 -1.88 7.25
C SER A 184 10.68 -3.20 7.91
N GLU A 185 9.73 -3.89 8.56
CA GLU A 185 9.95 -5.19 9.18
C GLU A 185 10.31 -6.25 8.13
N SER A 186 9.62 -6.26 6.98
CA SER A 186 9.92 -7.20 5.90
C SER A 186 11.35 -7.04 5.35
N ILE A 187 11.84 -5.80 5.22
CA ILE A 187 13.21 -5.51 4.79
C ILE A 187 14.20 -5.93 5.88
N SER A 188 13.87 -5.72 7.16
CA SER A 188 14.78 -5.95 8.28
C SER A 188 15.27 -7.40 8.41
N LYS A 189 14.52 -8.36 7.86
CA LYS A 189 14.81 -9.80 7.88
C LYS A 189 15.78 -10.26 6.80
N LEU A 190 16.05 -9.43 5.79
CA LEU A 190 17.00 -9.73 4.71
C LEU A 190 18.46 -9.58 5.20
N ASN A 191 19.44 -10.01 4.42
CA ASN A 191 20.85 -9.67 4.67
C ASN A 191 21.16 -8.22 4.22
N SER A 192 22.30 -7.66 4.62
CA SER A 192 22.64 -6.24 4.36
C SER A 192 22.61 -5.84 2.88
N ILE A 193 23.15 -6.68 1.99
CA ILE A 193 23.20 -6.41 0.54
C ILE A 193 21.78 -6.38 -0.04
N ASP A 194 20.96 -7.37 0.32
CA ASP A 194 19.58 -7.47 -0.14
C ASP A 194 18.70 -6.36 0.45
N LYS A 195 18.95 -5.94 1.71
CA LYS A 195 18.30 -4.78 2.32
C LYS A 195 18.51 -3.54 1.47
N ASP A 196 19.76 -3.25 1.09
CA ASP A 196 20.07 -2.06 0.29
C ASP A 196 19.43 -2.13 -1.10
N ALA A 197 19.42 -3.32 -1.73
CA ALA A 197 18.80 -3.52 -3.03
C ALA A 197 17.27 -3.34 -2.99
N VAL A 198 16.58 -3.98 -2.03
CA VAL A 198 15.13 -3.88 -1.86
C VAL A 198 14.72 -2.47 -1.45
N SER A 199 15.49 -1.83 -0.57
CA SER A 199 15.24 -0.44 -0.11
C SER A 199 15.15 0.54 -1.27
N LYS A 200 15.93 0.37 -2.34
CA LYS A 200 15.84 1.23 -3.53
C LYS A 200 14.45 1.23 -4.18
N THR A 201 13.69 0.14 -4.03
CA THR A 201 12.34 0.00 -4.61
C THR A 201 11.24 0.35 -3.61
N LEU A 202 11.37 -0.03 -2.33
CA LEU A 202 10.33 0.18 -1.32
C LEU A 202 10.42 1.54 -0.61
N CYS A 203 11.61 2.13 -0.46
CA CYS A 203 11.74 3.39 0.26
C CYS A 203 10.95 4.56 -0.35
N PRO A 204 10.79 4.70 -1.68
CA PRO A 204 9.87 5.68 -2.23
C PRO A 204 8.45 5.57 -1.66
N ILE A 205 7.93 4.35 -1.48
CA ILE A 205 6.59 4.09 -0.93
C ILE A 205 6.55 4.37 0.59
N ILE A 206 7.55 3.88 1.32
CA ILE A 206 7.66 4.08 2.78
C ILE A 206 7.75 5.58 3.11
N GLU A 207 8.67 6.29 2.44
CA GLU A 207 8.82 7.74 2.60
C GLU A 207 7.51 8.46 2.27
N GLY A 208 6.84 8.10 1.16
CA GLY A 208 5.58 8.70 0.76
C GLY A 208 4.48 8.57 1.82
N LYS A 209 4.36 7.38 2.41
CA LYS A 209 3.40 7.12 3.50
C LYS A 209 3.74 7.89 4.77
N ILE A 210 5.01 8.00 5.12
CA ILE A 210 5.47 8.78 6.26
C ILE A 210 5.16 10.26 6.05
N ALA A 211 5.53 10.82 4.90
CA ALA A 211 5.27 12.22 4.58
C ALA A 211 3.77 12.53 4.59
N LEU A 212 2.94 11.69 3.96
CA LEU A 212 1.47 11.81 4.06
C LEU A 212 0.99 11.72 5.50
N GLY A 213 1.55 10.80 6.28
CA GLY A 213 1.20 10.61 7.69
C GLY A 213 1.49 11.84 8.53
N LEU A 214 2.60 12.53 8.29
CA LEU A 214 2.96 13.76 9.00
C LEU A 214 2.05 14.94 8.62
N ILE A 215 1.70 15.09 7.34
CA ILE A 215 0.77 16.14 6.92
C ILE A 215 -0.64 15.87 7.46
N GLN A 216 -1.11 14.62 7.38
CA GLN A 216 -2.41 14.23 7.93
C GLN A 216 -2.46 14.32 9.44
N SER A 217 -1.37 14.03 10.14
CA SER A 217 -1.31 14.18 11.60
C SER A 217 -1.43 15.63 12.03
N SER A 218 -0.85 16.57 11.26
CA SER A 218 -1.04 18.01 11.48
C SER A 218 -2.50 18.43 11.30
N LEU A 219 -3.17 17.97 10.22
CA LEU A 219 -4.60 18.23 9.99
C LEU A 219 -5.50 17.69 11.10
N LEU A 220 -5.18 16.50 11.62
CA LEU A 220 -5.89 15.84 12.71
C LEU A 220 -5.41 16.31 14.10
N LYS A 221 -4.47 17.26 14.17
CA LYS A 221 -3.88 17.78 15.42
C LYS A 221 -3.34 16.68 16.34
N ILE A 222 -2.75 15.63 15.76
CA ILE A 222 -2.20 14.51 16.50
C ILE A 222 -0.92 14.96 17.23
N PRO A 223 -0.81 14.74 18.55
CA PRO A 223 0.36 15.12 19.32
C PRO A 223 1.64 14.42 18.85
N ILE A 224 2.79 15.12 18.94
CA ILE A 224 4.10 14.58 18.55
C ILE A 224 4.38 13.23 19.21
N ARG A 225 4.06 13.03 20.50
CA ARG A 225 4.26 11.75 21.20
C ARG A 225 3.61 10.55 20.50
N VAL A 226 2.42 10.75 19.90
CA VAL A 226 1.70 9.71 19.16
C VAL A 226 2.34 9.48 17.79
N VAL A 227 2.75 10.56 17.12
CA VAL A 227 3.49 10.50 15.86
C VAL A 227 4.81 9.73 16.04
N GLU A 228 5.60 10.07 17.06
CA GLU A 228 6.85 9.40 17.38
C GLU A 228 6.64 7.92 17.71
N ALA A 229 5.69 7.61 18.59
CA ALA A 229 5.35 6.23 18.93
C ALA A 229 4.92 5.40 17.71
N SER A 230 4.26 6.03 16.72
CA SER A 230 3.79 5.37 15.51
C SER A 230 4.91 5.15 14.49
N PHE A 231 5.74 6.17 14.26
CA PHE A 231 6.65 6.21 13.13
C PHE A 231 8.11 5.87 13.48
N MET A 232 8.60 6.12 14.70
CA MET A 232 9.99 5.81 15.09
C MET A 232 10.34 4.32 15.05
N LYS A 233 9.33 3.43 15.00
CA LYS A 233 9.51 1.99 14.81
C LYS A 233 10.10 1.65 13.42
N ILE A 234 9.94 2.55 12.45
CA ILE A 234 10.42 2.38 11.08
C ILE A 234 11.92 2.68 11.03
N LYS A 235 12.72 1.62 10.91
CA LYS A 235 14.20 1.68 10.89
C LYS A 235 14.78 1.50 9.48
N ALA A 236 14.00 1.86 8.45
CA ALA A 236 14.38 1.75 7.05
C ALA A 236 14.61 3.15 6.42
N CYS A 237 15.21 3.17 5.22
CA CYS A 237 15.29 4.35 4.36
C CYS A 237 16.14 5.53 4.87
N ASN A 238 16.99 5.31 5.88
CA ASN A 238 17.90 6.32 6.45
C ASN A 238 17.19 7.59 6.92
N ILE A 239 15.95 7.46 7.40
CA ILE A 239 15.14 8.57 7.88
C ILE A 239 15.67 9.05 9.24
N SER A 240 15.89 10.36 9.37
CA SER A 240 16.34 10.97 10.62
C SER A 240 15.14 11.40 11.47
N TRP A 241 14.65 10.49 12.32
CA TRP A 241 13.48 10.76 13.17
C TRP A 241 13.66 11.94 14.11
N ASN A 242 14.85 12.19 14.64
CA ASN A 242 15.11 13.37 15.48
C ASN A 242 14.87 14.68 14.70
N LYS A 243 15.29 14.74 13.42
CA LYS A 243 15.06 15.93 12.59
C LYS A 243 13.57 16.08 12.26
N ILE A 244 12.91 14.98 11.87
CA ILE A 244 11.48 14.97 11.56
C ILE A 244 10.65 15.37 12.78
N GLY A 245 10.95 14.84 13.96
CA GLY A 245 10.27 15.16 15.21
C GLY A 245 10.37 16.64 15.55
N ASN A 246 11.58 17.21 15.49
CA ASN A 246 11.80 18.64 15.72
C ASN A 246 11.06 19.53 14.71
N ILE A 247 11.01 19.13 13.43
CA ILE A 247 10.25 19.86 12.41
C ILE A 247 8.75 19.81 12.74
N TYR A 248 8.23 18.64 13.07
CA TYR A 248 6.82 18.47 13.40
C TYR A 248 6.42 19.26 14.64
N GLU A 249 7.21 19.22 15.70
CA GLU A 249 6.93 19.96 16.94
C GLU A 249 6.80 21.47 16.70
N ARG A 250 7.66 22.05 15.83
CA ARG A 250 7.61 23.48 15.50
C ARG A 250 6.48 23.85 14.54
N GLU A 251 6.22 23.02 13.54
CA GLU A 251 5.39 23.40 12.38
C GLU A 251 4.02 22.70 12.33
N SER A 252 3.73 21.76 13.23
CA SER A 252 2.49 20.95 13.19
C SER A 252 1.18 21.74 13.29
N GLY A 253 1.23 23.01 13.71
CA GLY A 253 0.08 23.91 13.71
C GLY A 253 -0.36 24.36 12.31
N ASP A 254 0.52 24.27 11.30
CA ASP A 254 0.23 24.64 9.91
C ASP A 254 0.76 23.55 8.94
N PRO A 255 -0.14 22.77 8.29
CA PRO A 255 0.24 21.76 7.32
C PRO A 255 1.11 22.30 6.17
N MET A 256 0.94 23.56 5.78
CA MET A 256 1.71 24.18 4.69
C MET A 256 3.15 24.49 5.12
N ALA A 257 3.32 25.04 6.31
CA ALA A 257 4.64 25.29 6.90
C ALA A 257 5.38 23.97 7.19
N LEU A 258 4.66 22.96 7.69
CA LEU A 258 5.16 21.61 7.90
C LEU A 258 5.66 20.99 6.58
N ALA A 259 4.85 21.05 5.52
CA ALA A 259 5.22 20.54 4.21
C ALA A 259 6.47 21.20 3.65
N THR A 260 6.60 22.52 3.82
CA THR A 260 7.76 23.29 3.38
C THR A 260 9.03 22.82 4.11
N SER A 261 8.96 22.66 5.44
CA SER A 261 10.09 22.21 6.26
C SER A 261 10.49 20.74 6.00
N LEU A 262 9.54 19.90 5.60
CA LEU A 262 9.78 18.49 5.31
C LEU A 262 10.37 18.23 3.91
N ARG A 263 10.36 19.21 3.00
CA ARG A 263 10.72 19.04 1.58
C ARG A 263 12.06 18.33 1.35
N ASP A 264 13.07 18.67 2.14
CA ASP A 264 14.43 18.15 1.99
C ASP A 264 14.74 16.94 2.89
N GLN A 265 13.74 16.43 3.64
CA GLN A 265 13.93 15.29 4.55
C GLN A 265 13.72 13.94 3.87
N PHE A 266 13.12 13.93 2.68
CA PHE A 266 12.80 12.70 1.94
C PHE A 266 13.56 12.68 0.61
N LYS A 267 14.15 11.52 0.29
CA LYS A 267 15.04 11.36 -0.87
C LYS A 267 14.26 11.18 -2.17
N TYR A 268 13.09 10.54 -2.10
CA TYR A 268 12.36 10.09 -3.29
C TYR A 268 11.11 10.91 -3.59
N LEU A 269 10.82 11.93 -2.80
CA LEU A 269 9.56 12.66 -2.83
C LEU A 269 9.73 14.08 -3.35
N LYS A 270 8.63 14.58 -3.90
CA LYS A 270 8.42 16.02 -4.10
C LYS A 270 7.26 16.46 -3.23
N ILE A 271 7.49 17.50 -2.43
CA ILE A 271 6.48 18.12 -1.59
C ILE A 271 6.23 19.54 -2.12
N GLU A 272 5.23 19.64 -3.00
CA GLU A 272 4.88 20.83 -3.78
C GLU A 272 3.35 21.03 -3.71
N GLY A 273 2.90 22.29 -3.73
CA GLY A 273 1.48 22.64 -3.69
C GLY A 273 1.22 23.92 -2.92
N ARG A 274 0.10 24.58 -3.22
CA ARG A 274 -0.39 25.78 -2.51
C ARG A 274 -1.56 25.46 -1.59
N LYS A 275 -2.10 24.24 -1.67
CA LYS A 275 -3.19 23.71 -0.83
C LYS A 275 -2.81 22.33 -0.29
N GLU A 276 -3.45 21.91 0.78
CA GLU A 276 -3.15 20.63 1.44
C GLU A 276 -3.41 19.44 0.52
N ASN A 277 -4.50 19.48 -0.26
CA ASN A 277 -4.80 18.44 -1.25
C ASN A 277 -3.72 18.34 -2.34
N GLU A 278 -3.25 19.48 -2.85
CA GLU A 278 -2.17 19.52 -3.85
C GLU A 278 -0.87 18.93 -3.30
N ILE A 279 -0.53 19.24 -2.04
CA ILE A 279 0.64 18.69 -1.34
C ILE A 279 0.53 17.18 -1.20
N MET A 280 -0.62 16.69 -0.69
CA MET A 280 -0.84 15.26 -0.53
C MET A 280 -0.79 14.53 -1.88
N ASP A 281 -1.35 15.12 -2.94
CA ASP A 281 -1.30 14.54 -4.27
C ASP A 281 0.10 14.56 -4.87
N SER A 282 0.89 15.62 -4.64
CA SER A 282 2.31 15.68 -5.00
C SER A 282 3.09 14.55 -4.33
N ILE A 283 2.88 14.31 -3.03
CA ILE A 283 3.54 13.22 -2.29
C ILE A 283 3.14 11.86 -2.87
N ARG A 284 1.83 11.62 -3.08
CA ARG A 284 1.34 10.36 -3.68
C ARG A 284 1.96 10.14 -5.06
N LYS A 285 1.82 11.10 -5.97
CA LYS A 285 2.34 10.95 -7.34
C LYS A 285 3.85 10.76 -7.37
N SER A 286 4.61 11.60 -6.66
CA SER A 286 6.07 11.53 -6.66
C SER A 286 6.60 10.23 -6.04
N SER A 287 6.02 9.77 -4.93
CA SER A 287 6.40 8.50 -4.28
C SER A 287 6.23 7.31 -5.23
N TYR A 288 5.07 7.19 -5.88
CA TYR A 288 4.79 6.09 -6.78
C TYR A 288 5.56 6.17 -8.10
N ILE A 289 5.74 7.37 -8.69
CA ILE A 289 6.58 7.55 -9.89
C ILE A 289 8.03 7.15 -9.59
N SER A 290 8.56 7.57 -8.43
CA SER A 290 9.88 7.16 -7.98
C SER A 290 9.98 5.65 -7.77
N ALA A 291 8.97 5.03 -7.13
CA ALA A 291 8.90 3.57 -6.95
C ALA A 291 8.90 2.82 -8.30
N LYS A 292 8.08 3.28 -9.24
CA LYS A 292 7.99 2.73 -10.60
C LYS A 292 9.33 2.77 -11.31
N ARG A 293 9.97 3.94 -11.39
CA ARG A 293 11.27 4.12 -12.05
C ARG A 293 12.35 3.22 -11.44
N LYS A 294 12.35 3.08 -10.11
CA LYS A 294 13.29 2.20 -9.41
C LYS A 294 13.00 0.74 -9.68
N ALA A 295 11.73 0.33 -9.69
CA ALA A 295 11.34 -1.03 -10.03
C ALA A 295 11.73 -1.39 -11.48
N GLU A 296 11.49 -0.50 -12.45
CA GLU A 296 11.90 -0.69 -13.84
C GLU A 296 13.42 -0.81 -13.98
N ALA A 297 14.19 0.05 -13.30
CA ALA A 297 15.64 -0.01 -13.29
C ALA A 297 16.16 -1.33 -12.69
N THR A 298 15.47 -1.90 -11.69
CA THR A 298 15.86 -3.20 -11.11
C THR A 298 15.83 -4.32 -12.15
N PHE A 299 14.86 -4.32 -13.08
CA PHE A 299 14.78 -5.33 -14.15
C PHE A 299 15.92 -5.27 -15.17
N GLN A 300 16.60 -4.11 -15.27
CA GLN A 300 17.79 -3.90 -16.10
C GLN A 300 19.09 -4.30 -15.37
N SER A 301 19.01 -4.62 -14.07
CA SER A 301 20.16 -4.89 -13.20
C SER A 301 20.29 -6.37 -12.81
N TYR A 302 21.04 -6.67 -11.74
CA TYR A 302 21.43 -8.03 -11.35
C TYR A 302 20.21 -8.98 -11.21
N PRO A 303 20.22 -10.15 -11.89
CA PRO A 303 19.00 -10.92 -12.12
C PRO A 303 18.51 -11.80 -10.97
N PHE A 304 19.26 -12.00 -9.87
CA PHE A 304 18.91 -12.98 -8.82
C PHE A 304 18.92 -12.34 -7.43
N SER A 305 17.94 -11.51 -7.12
CA SER A 305 17.82 -10.80 -5.83
C SER A 305 16.36 -10.61 -5.44
N PRO A 306 16.03 -10.56 -4.12
CA PRO A 306 14.70 -10.20 -3.62
C PRO A 306 14.21 -8.82 -4.09
N SER A 307 15.12 -7.94 -4.54
CA SER A 307 14.74 -6.66 -5.16
C SER A 307 13.91 -6.81 -6.44
N LEU A 308 14.04 -7.91 -7.18
CA LEU A 308 13.17 -8.20 -8.32
C LEU A 308 11.75 -8.57 -7.91
N ILE A 309 11.58 -9.20 -6.74
CA ILE A 309 10.26 -9.52 -6.19
C ILE A 309 9.54 -8.22 -5.85
N SER A 310 10.17 -7.34 -5.07
CA SER A 310 9.57 -6.05 -4.73
C SER A 310 9.32 -5.19 -5.98
N ALA A 311 10.25 -5.18 -6.94
CA ALA A 311 10.05 -4.47 -8.21
C ALA A 311 8.84 -4.99 -9.00
N ALA A 312 8.70 -6.31 -9.15
CA ALA A 312 7.58 -6.91 -9.87
C ALA A 312 6.24 -6.59 -9.20
N LEU A 313 6.18 -6.72 -7.87
CA LEU A 313 4.96 -6.49 -7.09
C LEU A 313 4.57 -5.00 -7.02
N ILE A 314 5.54 -4.08 -6.96
CA ILE A 314 5.27 -2.63 -7.09
C ILE A 314 4.62 -2.34 -8.44
N LEU A 315 5.22 -2.82 -9.53
CA LEU A 315 4.69 -2.53 -10.87
C LEU A 315 3.31 -3.16 -11.09
N LEU A 316 3.08 -4.36 -10.55
CA LEU A 316 1.76 -4.98 -10.57
C LEU A 316 0.73 -4.18 -9.75
N LYS A 317 1.07 -3.74 -8.54
CA LYS A 317 0.17 -2.92 -7.69
C LYS A 317 -0.19 -1.61 -8.39
N LEU A 318 0.78 -0.97 -9.06
CA LEU A 318 0.54 0.24 -9.84
C LEU A 318 -0.41 0.02 -11.02
N GLU A 319 -0.21 -1.06 -11.79
CA GLU A 319 -1.12 -1.42 -12.88
C GLU A 319 -2.54 -1.67 -12.36
N VAL A 320 -2.68 -2.46 -11.30
CA VAL A 320 -3.96 -2.79 -10.66
C VAL A 320 -4.67 -1.52 -10.18
N ASN A 321 -3.96 -0.62 -9.52
CA ASN A 321 -4.52 0.65 -9.05
C ASN A 321 -4.94 1.54 -10.23
N ASN A 322 -4.13 1.65 -11.29
CA ASN A 322 -4.49 2.42 -12.48
C ASN A 322 -5.73 1.84 -13.18
N LEU A 323 -5.83 0.52 -13.32
CA LEU A 323 -6.99 -0.13 -13.92
C LEU A 323 -8.26 0.09 -13.09
N LYS A 324 -8.17 -0.01 -11.77
CA LYS A 324 -9.28 0.34 -10.87
C LYS A 324 -9.74 1.78 -11.10
N THR A 325 -8.80 2.73 -11.13
CA THR A 325 -9.09 4.14 -11.38
C THR A 325 -9.77 4.33 -12.74
N ILE A 326 -9.26 3.73 -13.81
CA ILE A 326 -9.83 3.83 -15.17
C ILE A 326 -11.27 3.31 -15.22
N VAL A 327 -11.49 2.10 -14.68
CA VAL A 327 -12.81 1.46 -14.70
C VAL A 327 -13.81 2.26 -13.86
N ILE A 328 -13.47 2.59 -12.61
CA ILE A 328 -14.35 3.36 -11.71
C ILE A 328 -14.66 4.73 -12.30
N SER A 329 -13.65 5.42 -12.86
CA SER A 329 -13.85 6.75 -13.47
C SER A 329 -14.79 6.68 -14.69
N SER A 330 -14.73 5.59 -15.46
CA SER A 330 -15.65 5.36 -16.56
C SER A 330 -17.10 5.17 -16.08
N TYR A 331 -17.31 4.40 -15.00
CA TYR A 331 -18.62 4.25 -14.35
C TYR A 331 -19.15 5.58 -13.81
N LEU A 332 -18.26 6.41 -13.23
CA LEU A 332 -18.58 7.75 -12.72
C LEU A 332 -18.71 8.82 -13.82
N LYS A 333 -18.48 8.46 -15.08
CA LYS A 333 -18.53 9.37 -16.25
C LYS A 333 -17.61 10.60 -16.10
N LEU A 334 -16.45 10.41 -15.46
CA LEU A 334 -15.43 11.47 -15.39
C LEU A 334 -14.86 11.74 -16.78
N SER A 335 -14.52 12.99 -17.05
CA SER A 335 -13.81 13.38 -18.27
C SER A 335 -12.39 12.82 -18.28
N LYS A 336 -11.79 12.77 -19.48
CA LYS A 336 -10.42 12.26 -19.66
C LYS A 336 -9.39 13.01 -18.81
N GLU A 337 -9.49 14.33 -18.79
CA GLU A 337 -8.60 15.19 -18.01
C GLU A 337 -8.76 14.94 -16.50
N GLU A 338 -9.98 14.72 -16.01
CA GLU A 338 -10.25 14.47 -14.59
C GLU A 338 -9.63 13.14 -14.11
N TYR A 339 -9.80 12.05 -14.86
CA TYR A 339 -9.26 10.77 -14.40
C TYR A 339 -7.77 10.59 -14.73
N GLU A 340 -7.24 11.18 -15.80
CA GLU A 340 -5.79 11.14 -16.08
C GLU A 340 -4.97 11.72 -14.93
N ASN A 341 -5.50 12.75 -14.27
CA ASN A 341 -4.91 13.32 -13.06
C ASN A 341 -4.86 12.36 -11.86
N LEU A 342 -5.68 11.31 -11.86
CA LEU A 342 -5.71 10.27 -10.83
C LEU A 342 -4.79 9.09 -11.15
N LEU A 343 -4.29 8.99 -12.39
CA LEU A 343 -3.41 7.91 -12.82
C LEU A 343 -1.98 8.12 -12.34
N ILE A 344 -1.33 7.00 -12.04
CA ILE A 344 0.07 6.93 -11.62
C ILE A 344 0.86 6.28 -12.76
N ILE A 345 1.21 7.09 -13.77
CA ILE A 345 1.78 6.61 -15.05
C ILE A 345 3.04 7.36 -15.42
#